data_AF-A0A8R7QKN0-F1
#
_entry.id   AF-A0A8R7QKN0-F1
#
_cell.length_a   1.000
_cell.length_b   1.000
_cell.length_c   1.000
_cell.angle_alpha   90.00
_cell.angle_beta   90.00
_cell.angle_gamma   90.00
#
_symmetry.space_group_name_H-M   'P 1'
#
loop_
_entity.id
_entity.type
_entity.pdbx_description
1 polymer ?
#
loop_
_entity_poly.entity_id
_entity_poly.type
_entity_poly.pdbx_seq_one_letter_code
_entity_poly.pdbx_strand_id
1 'polypeptide(L)'
;MKEIRRITSELKPSLTAANERARVEYALMHLERSSLTSQGGINPTFRADMDVVHIDEKWFYRTRKTQNMYLSHREEAPHRECKHKNHIQKIMFLSAMARPRYDAQGNCVFDGKIGVWAYT
;
A
#
# COMPACT_ATOMS: atom_id res chain seq x y z
N MET A 1 -31.68 22.96 -13.30
CA MET A 1 -31.32 21.59 -12.86
C MET A 1 -30.24 21.72 -11.80
N LYS A 2 -30.43 21.23 -10.57
CA LYS A 2 -29.34 21.19 -9.58
C LYS A 2 -28.44 20.01 -9.94
N GLU A 3 -27.16 20.29 -10.22
CA GLU A 3 -26.14 19.25 -10.43
C GLU A 3 -26.02 18.36 -9.19
N ILE A 4 -26.23 17.06 -9.36
CA ILE A 4 -26.04 16.06 -8.31
C ILE A 4 -24.63 15.48 -8.45
N ARG A 5 -23.77 15.74 -7.46
CA ARG A 5 -22.40 15.22 -7.42
C ARG A 5 -22.35 13.91 -6.64
N ARG A 6 -21.81 12.85 -7.26
CA ARG A 6 -21.46 11.61 -6.54
C ARG A 6 -20.25 11.87 -5.65
N ILE A 7 -20.41 11.67 -4.35
CA ILE A 7 -19.30 11.66 -3.38
C ILE A 7 -19.17 10.28 -2.74
N THR A 8 -17.94 9.89 -2.42
CA THR A 8 -17.66 8.72 -1.57
C THR A 8 -17.12 9.24 -0.25
N SER A 9 -17.85 8.97 0.84
CA SER A 9 -17.45 9.37 2.20
C SER A 9 -16.87 8.15 2.92
N GLU A 10 -15.55 8.08 2.99
CA GLU A 10 -14.84 7.02 3.72
C GLU A 10 -14.47 7.51 5.12
N LEU A 11 -14.62 6.64 6.11
CA LEU A 11 -14.14 6.90 7.46
C LEU A 11 -12.62 6.91 7.47
N LYS A 12 -12.05 8.05 7.85
CA LYS A 12 -10.61 8.20 8.04
C LYS A 12 -10.28 8.06 9.53
N PRO A 13 -9.14 7.44 9.88
CA PRO A 13 -8.67 7.44 11.26
C PRO A 13 -8.52 8.88 11.76
N SER A 14 -9.06 9.15 12.94
CA SER A 14 -8.78 10.39 13.67
C SER A 14 -7.34 10.36 14.16
N LEU A 15 -6.56 11.40 13.86
CA LEU A 15 -5.22 11.58 14.39
C LEU A 15 -5.28 12.55 15.57
N THR A 16 -4.61 12.19 16.67
CA THR A 16 -4.33 13.14 17.75
C THR A 16 -3.17 14.03 17.35
N ALA A 17 -3.03 15.21 17.96
CA ALA A 17 -1.87 16.09 17.74
C ALA A 17 -0.53 15.37 18.00
N ALA A 18 -0.50 14.41 18.94
CA ALA A 18 0.67 13.58 19.19
C ALA A 18 0.98 12.64 18.02
N ASN A 19 -0.03 11.99 17.43
CA ASN A 19 0.13 11.14 16.26
C ASN A 19 0.61 11.93 15.04
N GLU A 20 0.09 13.14 14.84
CA GLU A 20 0.53 14.03 13.76
C GLU A 20 2.00 14.40 13.91
N ARG A 21 2.41 14.84 15.11
CA ARG A 21 3.82 15.16 15.41
C ARG A 21 4.73 13.96 15.16
N ALA A 22 4.39 12.78 15.68
CA ALA A 22 5.20 11.58 15.50
C ALA A 22 5.39 11.20 14.02
N ARG A 23 4.36 11.40 13.19
CA ARG A 23 4.46 11.15 11.74
C ARG A 23 5.39 12.13 11.03
N VAL A 24 5.36 13.41 11.43
CA VAL A 24 6.27 14.42 10.90
C VAL A 24 7.71 14.14 11.32
N GLU A 25 7.94 13.84 12.60
CA GLU A 25 9.26 13.45 13.11
C GLU A 25 9.81 12.23 12.38
N TYR A 26 8.98 11.20 12.16
CA TYR A 26 9.33 10.03 11.38
C TYR A 26 9.76 10.40 9.95
N ALA A 27 9.00 11.25 9.26
CA ALA A 27 9.33 11.67 7.90
C ALA A 27 10.66 12.44 7.85
N LEU A 28 10.90 13.34 8.82
CA LEU A 28 12.14 14.11 8.93
C LEU A 28 13.35 13.21 9.17
N MET A 29 13.20 12.13 9.95
CA MET A 29 14.28 11.17 10.21
C MET A 29 14.76 10.43 8.94
N HIS A 30 13.89 10.32 7.93
CA HIS A 30 14.21 9.65 6.66
C HIS A 30 14.79 10.60 5.61
N LEU A 31 15.01 11.87 5.94
CA LEU A 31 15.71 12.80 5.07
C LEU A 31 17.22 12.53 5.08
N GLU A 32 17.83 12.70 3.91
CA GLU A 32 19.26 12.58 3.70
C GLU A 32 19.96 13.81 4.29
N ARG A 33 20.78 13.64 5.33
CA ARG A 33 21.36 14.78 6.08
C ARG A 33 22.23 15.67 5.21
N SER A 34 22.93 15.10 4.23
CA SER A 34 23.78 15.85 3.30
C SER A 34 22.96 16.78 2.39
N SER A 35 21.72 16.41 2.07
CA SER A 35 20.80 17.23 1.25
C SER A 35 20.29 18.50 1.97
N LEU A 36 20.46 18.56 3.30
CA LEU A 36 20.02 19.66 4.14
C LEU A 36 21.08 20.74 4.37
N THR A 37 22.33 20.51 3.95
CA THR A 37 23.49 21.36 4.26
C THR A 37 24.24 21.85 3.02
N SER A 38 23.70 21.62 1.82
CA SER A 38 24.42 21.89 0.58
C SER A 38 24.67 23.38 0.36
N GLN A 39 25.89 23.74 -0.05
CA GLN A 39 26.32 25.14 -0.26
C GLN A 39 25.55 25.87 -1.38
N GLY A 40 24.74 25.14 -2.16
CA GLY A 40 23.88 25.68 -3.23
C GLY A 40 22.41 25.87 -2.85
N GLY A 41 22.04 25.68 -1.58
CA GLY A 41 20.67 25.77 -1.08
C GLY A 41 20.14 24.49 -0.45
N ILE A 42 19.02 24.58 0.25
CA ILE A 42 18.37 23.43 0.89
C ILE A 42 17.50 22.74 -0.16
N ASN A 43 17.88 21.53 -0.56
CA ASN A 43 17.09 20.69 -1.46
C ASN A 43 16.95 19.28 -0.85
N PRO A 44 15.97 19.08 0.03
CA PRO A 44 15.88 17.87 0.84
C PRO A 44 15.54 16.65 -0.04
N THR A 45 16.35 15.61 0.07
CA THR A 45 16.09 14.30 -0.54
C THR A 45 15.86 13.25 0.54
N PHE A 46 15.11 12.19 0.22
CA PHE A 46 15.00 11.05 1.13
C PHE A 46 16.24 10.16 1.06
N ARG A 47 16.56 9.52 2.18
CA ARG A 47 17.58 8.48 2.26
C ARG A 47 17.25 7.37 1.28
N ALA A 48 18.30 6.73 0.78
CA ALA A 48 18.10 5.68 -0.20
C ALA A 48 17.54 4.37 0.39
N ASP A 49 17.65 4.19 1.70
CA ASP A 49 17.15 3.04 2.47
C ASP A 49 17.56 1.68 1.87
N MET A 50 18.82 1.60 1.42
CA MET A 50 19.39 0.41 0.79
C MET A 50 19.52 -0.77 1.76
N ASP A 51 19.52 -0.49 3.05
CA ASP A 51 19.64 -1.42 4.19
C ASP A 51 18.29 -1.70 4.88
N VAL A 52 17.17 -1.23 4.30
CA VAL A 52 15.83 -1.38 4.88
C VAL A 52 15.03 -2.45 4.15
N VAL A 53 14.33 -3.28 4.94
CA VAL A 53 13.32 -4.23 4.46
C VAL A 53 11.97 -3.81 5.02
N HIS A 54 11.00 -3.54 4.14
CA HIS A 54 9.63 -3.28 4.51
C HIS A 54 8.86 -4.60 4.61
N ILE A 55 8.14 -4.77 5.72
CA ILE A 55 7.35 -5.95 6.02
C ILE A 55 5.92 -5.49 6.29
N ASP A 56 4.94 -6.14 5.67
CA ASP A 56 3.52 -5.87 5.90
C ASP A 56 2.69 -7.15 5.85
N GLU A 57 1.58 -7.15 6.58
CA GLU A 57 0.59 -8.23 6.60
C GLU A 57 -0.68 -7.80 5.88
N LYS A 58 -1.18 -8.67 4.99
CA LYS A 58 -2.43 -8.40 4.27
C LYS A 58 -3.35 -9.61 4.26
N TRP A 59 -4.60 -9.38 4.65
CA TRP A 59 -5.69 -10.34 4.47
C TRP A 59 -6.21 -10.32 3.04
N PHE A 60 -6.19 -11.48 2.38
CA PHE A 60 -6.83 -11.72 1.09
C PHE A 60 -8.09 -12.54 1.29
N TYR A 61 -9.20 -12.01 0.79
CA TYR A 61 -10.49 -12.68 0.85
C TYR A 61 -10.69 -13.50 -0.42
N ARG A 62 -11.14 -14.76 -0.28
CA ARG A 62 -11.50 -15.63 -1.41
C ARG A 62 -12.50 -14.96 -2.35
N THR A 63 -13.36 -14.10 -1.81
CA THR A 63 -14.35 -13.37 -2.59
C THR A 63 -14.70 -12.03 -1.93
N ARG A 64 -15.07 -11.02 -2.72
CA ARG A 64 -15.51 -9.72 -2.18
C ARG A 64 -17.00 -9.76 -1.85
N LYS A 65 -17.41 -8.99 -0.82
CA LYS A 65 -18.84 -8.84 -0.45
C LYS A 65 -19.67 -8.32 -1.61
N THR A 66 -19.14 -7.29 -2.29
CA THR A 66 -19.70 -6.73 -3.51
C THR A 66 -18.63 -6.80 -4.58
N GLN A 67 -18.98 -7.34 -5.75
CA GLN A 67 -18.07 -7.44 -6.88
C GLN A 67 -18.79 -6.94 -8.12
N ASN A 68 -18.18 -5.99 -8.83
CA ASN A 68 -18.66 -5.58 -10.13
C ASN A 68 -18.23 -6.64 -11.16
N MET A 69 -19.20 -7.19 -11.87
CA MET A 69 -18.99 -8.20 -12.91
C MET A 69 -19.54 -7.64 -14.22
N TYR A 70 -18.75 -7.71 -15.28
CA TYR A 70 -19.22 -7.43 -16.63
C TYR A 70 -19.66 -8.76 -17.23
N LEU A 71 -20.88 -8.79 -17.75
CA LEU A 71 -21.48 -9.98 -18.35
C LEU A 71 -21.80 -9.71 -19.81
N SER A 72 -21.64 -10.72 -20.65
CA SER A 72 -22.16 -10.66 -22.02
C SER A 72 -23.69 -10.62 -22.01
N HIS A 73 -24.30 -10.10 -23.07
CA HIS A 73 -25.76 -10.00 -23.22
C HIS A 73 -26.49 -11.35 -23.18
N ARG A 74 -25.75 -12.46 -23.34
CA ARG A 74 -26.28 -13.83 -23.33
C ARG A 74 -25.92 -14.60 -22.06
N GLU A 75 -25.20 -13.99 -21.13
CA GLU A 75 -24.78 -14.63 -19.89
C GLU A 75 -25.68 -14.23 -18.74
N GLU A 76 -26.10 -15.22 -17.96
CA GLU A 76 -26.81 -14.97 -16.72
C GLU A 76 -25.84 -14.58 -15.59
N ALA A 77 -26.29 -13.69 -14.71
CA ALA A 77 -25.48 -13.26 -13.58
C ALA A 77 -25.27 -14.42 -12.60
N PRO A 78 -24.01 -14.69 -12.18
CA PRO A 78 -23.74 -15.80 -11.28
C PRO A 78 -24.37 -15.55 -9.91
N HIS A 79 -25.13 -16.54 -9.41
CA HIS A 79 -25.65 -16.51 -8.05
C HIS A 79 -24.52 -16.79 -7.05
N ARG A 80 -24.32 -15.88 -6.08
CA ARG A 80 -23.25 -15.96 -5.08
C ARG A 80 -23.84 -15.84 -3.69
N GLU A 81 -23.77 -16.93 -2.92
CA GLU A 81 -24.28 -16.99 -1.55
C GLU A 81 -23.20 -17.39 -0.53
N CYS A 82 -23.38 -16.94 0.71
CA CYS A 82 -22.62 -17.41 1.87
C CYS A 82 -23.49 -17.23 3.13
N LYS A 83 -23.33 -18.09 4.14
CA LYS A 83 -24.13 -18.02 5.39
C LYS A 83 -23.98 -16.69 6.13
N HIS A 84 -22.76 -16.17 6.19
CA HIS A 84 -22.47 -14.87 6.79
C HIS A 84 -21.20 -14.26 6.19
N LYS A 85 -21.18 -12.93 6.02
CA LYS A 85 -20.08 -12.20 5.39
C LYS A 85 -18.72 -12.34 6.09
N ASN A 86 -18.72 -12.66 7.39
CA ASN A 86 -17.48 -12.89 8.14
C ASN A 86 -16.93 -14.32 7.97
N HIS A 87 -17.70 -15.24 7.39
CA HIS A 87 -17.26 -16.62 7.08
C HIS A 87 -16.64 -16.73 5.69
N ILE A 88 -16.47 -15.61 4.98
CA ILE A 88 -15.69 -15.61 3.75
C ILE A 88 -14.27 -16.03 4.11
N GLN A 89 -13.81 -17.14 3.52
CA GLN A 89 -12.44 -17.62 3.69
C GLN A 89 -11.46 -16.49 3.39
N LYS A 90 -10.54 -16.26 4.33
CA LYS A 90 -9.49 -15.26 4.24
C LYS A 90 -8.16 -15.93 4.57
N ILE A 91 -7.12 -15.53 3.85
CA ILE A 91 -5.74 -16.00 4.04
C ILE A 91 -4.91 -14.75 4.32
N MET A 92 -4.08 -14.77 5.36
CA MET A 92 -3.14 -13.69 5.62
C MET A 92 -1.85 -13.99 4.87
N PHE A 93 -1.27 -12.96 4.27
CA PHE A 93 0.07 -13.05 3.71
C PHE A 93 0.96 -12.03 4.39
N LEU A 94 2.12 -12.49 4.85
CA LEU A 94 3.24 -11.64 5.23
C LEU A 94 4.10 -11.45 3.98
N SER A 95 4.39 -10.20 3.62
CA SER A 95 5.25 -9.87 2.48
C SER A 95 6.43 -9.05 2.95
N ALA A 96 7.63 -9.40 2.48
CA ALA A 96 8.85 -8.63 2.69
C ALA A 96 9.40 -8.11 1.36
N MET A 97 9.64 -6.80 1.31
CA MET A 97 10.12 -6.09 0.13
C MET A 97 11.21 -5.10 0.52
N ALA A 98 12.27 -5.03 -0.27
CA ALA A 98 13.33 -4.02 -0.17
C ALA A 98 13.34 -3.17 -1.45
N ARG A 99 14.19 -2.13 -1.45
CA ARG A 99 14.37 -1.28 -2.63
C ARG A 99 15.02 -2.06 -3.79
N PRO A 100 14.45 -2.00 -5.01
CA PRO A 100 15.09 -2.57 -6.20
C PRO A 100 16.46 -1.92 -6.48
N ARG A 101 17.43 -2.72 -6.94
CA ARG A 101 18.80 -2.30 -7.22
C ARG A 101 19.15 -2.59 -8.68
N TYR A 102 19.82 -1.63 -9.30
CA TYR A 102 20.19 -1.66 -10.71
C TYR A 102 21.72 -1.50 -10.85
N ASP A 103 22.30 -2.10 -11.88
CA ASP A 103 23.70 -1.88 -12.24
C ASP A 103 23.89 -0.53 -12.96
N ALA A 104 25.13 -0.22 -13.33
CA ALA A 104 25.47 1.03 -14.01
C ALA A 104 24.88 1.13 -15.44
N GLN A 105 24.51 0.00 -16.05
CA GLN A 105 23.86 -0.07 -17.36
C GLN A 105 22.33 0.01 -17.24
N GLY A 106 21.78 0.05 -16.02
CA GLY A 106 20.36 0.12 -15.74
C GLY A 106 19.66 -1.25 -15.72
N ASN A 107 20.40 -2.36 -15.70
CA ASN A 107 19.81 -3.69 -15.56
C ASN A 107 19.44 -3.95 -14.09
N CYS A 108 18.28 -4.54 -13.86
CA CYS A 108 17.82 -4.90 -12.52
C CYS A 108 18.64 -6.09 -11.98
N VAL A 109 19.44 -5.86 -10.94
CA VAL A 109 20.24 -6.90 -10.26
C VAL A 109 19.48 -7.51 -9.09
N PHE A 110 18.61 -6.72 -8.46
CA PHE A 110 17.72 -7.17 -7.41
C PHE A 110 16.39 -6.44 -7.52
N ASP A 111 15.30 -7.18 -7.67
CA ASP A 111 13.97 -6.60 -7.90
C ASP A 111 13.26 -6.16 -6.61
N GLY A 112 13.93 -6.29 -5.46
CA GLY A 112 13.40 -5.93 -4.16
C GLY A 112 12.50 -6.99 -3.53
N LYS A 113 12.14 -8.07 -4.24
CA LYS A 113 11.27 -9.12 -3.68
C LYS A 113 12.08 -10.05 -2.79
N ILE A 114 11.70 -10.16 -1.52
CA ILE A 114 12.34 -11.08 -0.59
C ILE A 114 11.49 -12.33 -0.41
N GLY A 115 10.19 -12.17 -0.15
CA GLY A 115 9.31 -13.31 0.00
C GLY A 115 7.89 -12.93 0.34
N VAL A 116 7.01 -13.90 0.13
CA VAL A 116 5.59 -13.85 0.49
C VAL A 116 5.24 -15.18 1.14
N TRP A 117 4.76 -15.14 2.38
CA TRP A 117 4.43 -16.31 3.16
C TRP A 117 2.96 -16.29 3.55
N ALA A 118 2.26 -17.40 3.34
CA ALA A 118 0.91 -17.56 3.84
C ALA A 118 0.93 -17.87 5.34
N TYR A 119 0.22 -17.07 6.12
CA TYR A 119 -0.10 -17.32 7.52
C TYR A 119 -1.58 -17.72 7.61
N THR A 120 -1.84 -18.88 8.21
CA THR A 120 -3.18 -19.37 8.57
C THR A 120 -3.47 -19.10 10.03
#